data_AF-A0A1X7L6V8-F1
#
_entry.id   AF-A0A1X7L6V8-F1
#
_cell.length_a   1.000
_cell.length_b   1.000
_cell.length_c   1.000
_cell.angle_alpha   90.00
_cell.angle_beta   90.00
_cell.angle_gamma   90.00
#
_symmetry.space_group_name_H-M   'P 1'
#
loop_
_entity.id
_entity.type
_entity.pdbx_description
1 polymer ?
#
loop_
_entity_poly.entity_id
_entity_poly.type
_entity_poly.pdbx_seq_one_letter_code
_entity_poly.pdbx_strand_id
1 'polypeptide(L)'
;MYRITLECHGVPAAAGPGAAGDITQEFRSNYPHEHNVVCTFADGVLRLIAENDYDPEGLNLIDEFSDNICAYIAPFDGSIKLVSVEALS
;
A
#
# COMPACT_ATOMS: atom_id res chain seq x y z
N MET A 1 -14.10 -3.25 -11.54
CA MET A 1 -12.82 -3.45 -10.84
C MET A 1 -12.05 -2.14 -10.90
N TYR A 2 -11.31 -1.81 -9.86
CA TYR A 2 -10.57 -0.59 -9.70
C TYR A 2 -9.10 -0.95 -9.51
N ARG A 3 -8.19 -0.18 -10.11
CA ARG A 3 -6.77 -0.17 -9.73
C ARG A 3 -6.53 1.05 -8.87
N ILE A 4 -6.00 0.84 -7.68
CA ILE A 4 -5.82 1.88 -6.67
C ILE A 4 -4.32 2.02 -6.42
N THR A 5 -3.83 3.25 -6.45
CA THR A 5 -2.43 3.57 -6.15
C THR A 5 -2.38 4.44 -4.89
N LEU A 6 -1.63 3.98 -3.88
CA LEU A 6 -1.37 4.71 -2.64
C LEU A 6 0.13 4.98 -2.49
N GLU A 7 0.44 6.09 -1.82
CA GLU A 7 1.80 6.42 -1.41
C GLU A 7 1.87 6.75 0.07
N CYS A 8 2.85 6.16 0.77
CA CYS A 8 3.26 6.60 2.11
C CYS A 8 4.59 7.34 2.02
N HIS A 9 4.60 8.62 2.37
CA HIS A 9 5.78 9.48 2.35
C HIS A 9 6.46 9.57 3.73
N GLY A 10 7.75 9.91 3.72
CA GLY A 10 8.55 10.09 4.93
C GLY A 10 9.08 8.77 5.49
N VAL A 11 8.96 7.68 4.73
CA VAL A 11 9.36 6.34 5.16
C VAL A 11 10.88 6.30 5.37
N PRO A 12 11.37 5.87 6.54
CA PRO A 12 12.80 5.77 6.80
C PRO A 12 13.51 4.86 5.79
N ALA A 13 14.60 5.35 5.19
CA ALA A 13 15.34 4.64 4.15
C ALA A 13 15.85 3.26 4.59
N ALA A 14 16.12 3.08 5.89
CA ALA A 14 16.57 1.81 6.45
C ALA A 14 15.45 0.75 6.55
N ALA A 15 14.18 1.16 6.60
CA ALA A 15 13.04 0.26 6.76
C ALA A 15 12.31 -0.01 5.43
N GLY A 16 12.26 0.99 4.54
CA GLY A 16 11.47 0.97 3.31
C GLY A 16 11.65 -0.28 2.43
N PRO A 17 12.88 -0.69 2.05
CA PRO A 17 13.07 -1.84 1.17
C PRO A 17 12.54 -3.16 1.75
N GLY A 18 12.73 -3.40 3.05
CA GLY A 18 12.21 -4.60 3.73
C GLY A 18 10.70 -4.57 3.81
N ALA A 19 10.14 -3.47 4.31
CA ALA A 19 8.70 -3.29 4.44
C ALA A 19 7.96 -3.43 3.10
N ALA A 20 8.51 -2.93 1.98
CA ALA A 20 7.89 -3.11 0.67
C ALA A 20 7.70 -4.59 0.30
N GLY A 21 8.69 -5.43 0.60
CA GLY A 21 8.63 -6.88 0.38
C GLY A 21 7.60 -7.55 1.30
N ASP A 22 7.68 -7.26 2.60
CA ASP A 22 6.81 -7.85 3.61
C ASP A 22 5.33 -7.50 3.36
N ILE A 23 5.03 -6.22 3.09
CA ILE A 23 3.68 -5.75 2.76
C ILE A 23 3.16 -6.43 1.49
N THR A 24 3.99 -6.56 0.44
CA THR A 24 3.58 -7.26 -0.78
C THR A 24 3.20 -8.72 -0.49
N GLN A 25 3.97 -9.41 0.36
CA GLN A 25 3.69 -10.79 0.72
C GLN A 25 2.44 -10.92 1.59
N GLU A 26 2.26 -10.01 2.54
CA GLU A 26 1.14 -9.99 3.48
C GLU A 26 -0.19 -9.82 2.74
N PHE A 27 -0.29 -8.83 1.86
CA PHE A 27 -1.46 -8.64 1.00
C PHE A 27 -1.79 -9.89 0.17
N ARG A 28 -0.79 -10.48 -0.48
CA ARG A 28 -1.01 -11.69 -1.30
C ARG A 28 -1.44 -12.91 -0.50
N SER A 29 -1.09 -12.98 0.78
CA SER A 29 -1.33 -14.16 1.62
C SER A 29 -2.61 -14.04 2.44
N ASN A 30 -2.94 -12.83 2.90
CA ASN A 30 -3.96 -12.59 3.92
C ASN A 30 -5.10 -11.66 3.48
N TYR A 31 -5.01 -11.04 2.30
CA TYR A 31 -6.03 -10.14 1.76
C TYR A 31 -6.60 -10.72 0.45
N PRO A 32 -7.48 -11.74 0.53
CA PRO A 32 -7.93 -12.49 -0.65
C PRO A 32 -8.76 -11.67 -1.65
N HIS A 33 -9.26 -10.51 -1.22
CA HIS A 33 -10.02 -9.56 -2.02
C HIS A 33 -9.15 -8.53 -2.75
N GLU A 34 -7.86 -8.46 -2.43
CA GLU A 34 -6.89 -7.63 -3.15
C GLU A 34 -6.14 -8.47 -4.19
N HIS A 35 -5.98 -7.90 -5.39
CA HIS A 35 -5.38 -8.58 -6.54
C HIS A 35 -4.25 -7.77 -7.14
N ASN A 36 -3.36 -8.46 -7.86
CA ASN A 36 -2.22 -7.84 -8.56
C ASN A 36 -1.37 -6.91 -7.69
N VAL A 37 -1.28 -7.23 -6.39
CA VAL A 37 -0.66 -6.35 -5.39
C VAL A 37 0.84 -6.26 -5.58
N VAL A 38 1.35 -5.03 -5.57
CA VAL A 38 2.77 -4.69 -5.57
C VAL A 38 3.00 -3.49 -4.67
N CYS A 39 3.91 -3.62 -3.69
CA CYS A 39 4.45 -2.50 -2.93
C CYS A 39 5.92 -2.29 -3.31
N THR A 40 6.32 -1.05 -3.56
CA THR A 40 7.69 -0.67 -3.91
C THR A 40 8.17 0.47 -3.02
N PHE A 41 9.50 0.55 -2.82
CA PHE A 41 10.11 1.65 -2.09
C PHE A 41 11.09 2.41 -2.99
N ALA A 42 10.96 3.74 -3.04
CA ALA A 42 11.91 4.63 -3.69
C ALA A 42 11.89 6.01 -3.01
N ASP A 43 13.07 6.60 -2.78
CA ASP A 43 13.23 7.99 -2.33
C ASP A 43 12.36 8.39 -1.12
N GLY A 44 12.26 7.51 -0.12
CA GLY A 44 11.48 7.78 1.10
C GLY A 44 9.97 7.60 0.92
N VAL A 45 9.54 6.94 -0.15
CA VAL A 45 8.13 6.69 -0.47
C VAL A 45 7.90 5.20 -0.65
N LEU A 46 6.95 4.65 0.10
CA LEU A 46 6.33 3.36 -0.23
C LEU A 46 5.15 3.60 -1.17
N ARG A 47 5.13 2.93 -2.32
CA ARG A 47 4.00 2.97 -3.25
C ARG A 47 3.35 1.59 -3.32
N LEU A 48 2.08 1.51 -2.93
CA LEU A 48 1.24 0.32 -3.05
C LEU A 48 0.31 0.47 -4.25
N ILE A 49 0.24 -0.57 -5.08
CA ILE A 49 -0.74 -0.71 -6.15
C ILE A 49 -1.49 -2.02 -5.90
N ALA A 50 -2.81 -1.97 -5.90
CA ALA A 50 -3.68 -3.14 -5.78
C ALA A 50 -4.94 -2.97 -6.65
N GLU A 51 -5.60 -4.10 -6.92
CA GLU A 51 -6.85 -4.14 -7.68
C GLU A 51 -7.95 -4.85 -6.88
N ASN A 52 -9.12 -4.26 -6.81
CA ASN A 52 -10.31 -4.86 -6.20
C ASN A 52 -11.59 -4.40 -6.91
N ASP A 53 -12.76 -4.95 -6.57
CA ASP A 53 -14.03 -4.60 -7.20
C ASP A 53 -15.03 -3.88 -6.29
N TYR A 54 -14.61 -3.51 -5.08
CA TYR A 54 -15.49 -3.01 -4.02
C TYR A 54 -15.05 -1.67 -3.41
N ASP A 55 -13.84 -1.15 -3.72
CA ASP A 55 -13.32 0.08 -3.13
C ASP A 55 -13.18 1.23 -4.16
N PRO A 56 -14.30 1.84 -4.61
CA PRO A 56 -14.28 2.90 -5.61
C PRO A 56 -13.63 4.20 -5.14
N GLU A 57 -13.38 4.35 -3.84
CA GLU A 57 -12.81 5.56 -3.24
C GLU A 57 -11.40 5.32 -2.65
N GLY A 58 -10.91 4.08 -2.64
CA GLY A 58 -9.61 3.72 -2.07
C GLY A 58 -9.54 3.76 -0.55
N LEU A 59 -10.67 3.90 0.15
CA LEU A 59 -10.70 4.09 1.60
C LEU A 59 -10.34 2.81 2.34
N ASN A 60 -10.82 1.66 1.85
CA ASN A 60 -10.51 0.37 2.48
C ASN A 60 -9.02 0.05 2.30
N LEU A 61 -8.48 0.25 1.10
CA LEU A 61 -7.06 -0.02 0.86
C LEU A 61 -6.16 0.91 1.69
N ILE A 62 -6.57 2.16 1.96
CA ILE A 62 -5.83 3.08 2.84
C ILE A 62 -5.72 2.51 4.26
N ASP A 63 -6.83 2.02 4.82
CA ASP A 63 -6.84 1.45 6.17
C ASP A 63 -5.94 0.21 6.25
N GLU A 64 -6.09 -0.71 5.29
CA GLU A 64 -5.28 -1.94 5.23
C GLU A 64 -3.79 -1.64 5.04
N PHE A 65 -3.45 -0.65 4.21
CA PHE A 65 -2.06 -0.24 4.01
C PHE A 65 -1.48 0.42 5.26
N SER A 66 -2.27 1.24 5.97
CA SER A 66 -1.89 1.86 7.25
C SER A 66 -1.57 0.81 8.31
N ASP A 67 -2.42 -0.20 8.47
CA ASP A 67 -2.21 -1.30 9.41
C ASP A 67 -0.89 -2.05 9.12
N ASN A 68 -0.65 -2.33 7.84
CA ASN A 68 0.58 -2.97 7.37
C ASN A 68 1.84 -2.13 7.64
N ILE A 69 1.79 -0.82 7.38
CA ILE A 69 2.90 0.09 7.70
C ILE A 69 3.19 0.07 9.20
N CYS A 70 2.15 0.11 10.04
CA CYS A 70 2.30 0.06 11.50
C CYS A 70 2.86 -1.27 12.00
N ALA A 71 2.58 -2.37 11.31
CA ALA A 71 3.09 -3.70 11.65
C ALA A 71 4.58 -3.87 11.31
N TYR A 72 5.04 -3.33 10.17
CA TYR A 72 6.39 -3.58 9.65
C TYR A 72 7.38 -2.44 9.86
N ILE A 73 6.92 -1.23 10.21
CA ILE A 73 7.77 -0.05 10.35
C ILE A 73 7.57 0.56 11.73
N ALA A 74 8.68 0.80 12.44
CA ALA A 74 8.65 1.54 13.69
C ALA A 74 8.06 2.95 13.47
N PRO A 75 7.40 3.56 14.47
CA PRO A 75 6.73 4.85 14.30
C PRO A 75 7.62 5.93 13.68
N PHE A 76 7.07 6.68 12.72
CA PHE A 76 7.73 7.78 12.03
C PHE A 76 6.72 8.87 11.66
N ASP A 77 7.21 10.08 11.39
CA ASP A 77 6.37 11.21 10.94
C ASP A 77 6.15 11.12 9.43
N GLY A 78 5.15 10.34 9.04
CA GLY A 78 4.79 10.04 7.65
C GLY A 78 3.34 10.34 7.32
N SER A 79 2.98 10.21 6.04
CA SER A 79 1.60 10.41 5.58
C SER A 79 1.26 9.53 4.40
N ILE A 80 0.04 8.97 4.41
CA ILE A 80 -0.52 8.21 3.29
C ILE A 80 -1.32 9.17 2.39
N LYS A 81 -1.22 8.98 1.07
CA LYS A 81 -1.98 9.70 0.06
C LYS A 81 -2.57 8.73 -0.95
N LEU A 82 -3.82 8.98 -1.31
CA LEU A 82 -4.44 8.39 -2.49
C LEU A 82 -3.89 9.10 -3.75
N VAL A 83 -3.25 8.35 -4.63
CA VAL A 83 -2.68 8.86 -5.88
C VAL A 83 -3.67 8.74 -7.03
N SER A 84 -4.27 7.55 -7.20
CA SER A 84 -5.29 7.31 -8.22
C SER A 84 -6.25 6.19 -7.82
N VAL A 85 -7.47 6.29 -8.34
CA VAL A 85 -8.42 5.18 -8.48
C VAL A 85 -8.82 5.13 -9.95
N GLU A 86 -8.49 4.04 -10.62
CA GLU A 86 -8.73 3.83 -12.05
C GLU A 86 -9.75 2.73 -12.26
N ALA A 87 -10.88 3.02 -12.88
CA ALA A 87 -11.83 1.99 -13.28
C ALA A 87 -11.24 1.12 -14.40
N LEU A 88 -11.17 -0.18 -14.18
CA LEU A 88 -10.73 -1.17 -15.15
C LEU A 88 -11.94 -1.65 -15.96
N SER A 89 -11.83 -1.56 -17.28
CA SER A 89 -12.82 -1.98 -18.28
C SER A 89 -12.59 -3.40 -18.78
#